data_AF-A0A838S4E4-F1
#
_entry.id   AF-A0A838S4E4-F1
#
_cell.length_a   1.000
_cell.length_b   1.000
_cell.length_c   1.000
_cell.angle_alpha   90.00
_cell.angle_beta   90.00
_cell.angle_gamma   90.00
#
_symmetry.space_group_name_H-M   'P 1'
#
loop_
_entity.id
_entity.type
_entity.pdbx_description
1 polymer ?
#
loop_
_entity_poly.entity_id
_entity_poly.type
_entity_poly.pdbx_seq_one_letter_code
_entity_poly.pdbx_strand_id
1 'polypeptide(L)'
;MTSPVAVPFPGPSPAGHPGRSRAARGALLFAAFVCAACGLVYELALVAQGSYLLGDSVTQTSVVLAVMVFAMGLGSLAAKPLQRRAALSFACVEALLALTGGLSVLGLHAAFAWWDLYWPALIAIALAVGALIGAEIPLLMTLLQRIRRQDAGSATADLFAADYVGALIGGLAFP
;
A
#
# COMPACT_ATOMS: atom_id res chain seq x y z
N MET A 1 35.22 -59.79 3.94
CA MET A 1 35.61 -58.53 4.60
C MET A 1 35.26 -57.37 3.68
N THR A 2 34.04 -56.82 3.80
CA THR A 2 33.62 -55.60 3.11
C THR A 2 32.91 -54.74 4.14
N SER A 3 33.61 -53.75 4.68
CA SER A 3 33.06 -52.79 5.63
C SER A 3 32.05 -51.87 4.93
N PRO A 4 30.89 -51.55 5.55
CA PRO A 4 29.96 -50.58 4.98
C PRO A 4 30.54 -49.16 5.10
N VAL A 5 30.56 -48.45 3.97
CA VAL A 5 30.92 -47.03 3.88
C VAL A 5 29.80 -46.21 4.53
N ALA A 6 30.13 -45.48 5.60
CA ALA A 6 29.23 -44.53 6.23
C ALA A 6 29.08 -43.28 5.34
N VAL A 7 27.86 -42.99 4.91
CA VAL A 7 27.51 -41.75 4.20
C VAL A 7 27.42 -40.61 5.22
N PRO A 8 28.12 -39.48 5.05
CA PRO A 8 28.00 -38.35 5.97
C PRO A 8 26.62 -37.70 5.82
N PHE A 9 25.88 -37.57 6.93
CA PHE A 9 24.68 -36.75 6.95
C PHE A 9 25.06 -35.27 6.83
N PRO A 10 24.40 -34.49 5.95
CA PRO A 10 24.63 -33.05 5.87
C PRO A 10 24.20 -32.41 7.20
N GLY A 11 25.12 -31.68 7.83
CA GLY A 11 24.85 -30.95 9.07
C GLY A 11 23.75 -29.89 8.89
N PRO A 12 23.06 -29.50 9.98
CA PRO A 12 21.98 -28.53 9.91
C PRO A 12 22.46 -27.19 9.36
N SER A 13 21.78 -26.69 8.31
CA SER A 13 21.99 -25.35 7.75
C SER A 13 21.86 -24.28 8.84
N PRO A 14 22.66 -23.19 8.78
CA PRO A 14 22.64 -22.16 9.80
C PRO A 14 21.26 -21.51 9.88
N ALA A 15 20.60 -21.68 11.02
CA ALA A 15 19.35 -21.03 11.35
C ALA A 15 19.53 -19.51 11.27
N GLY A 16 18.74 -18.85 10.40
CA GLY A 16 18.72 -17.40 10.33
C GLY A 16 18.45 -16.77 11.70
N HIS A 17 19.23 -15.75 12.07
CA HIS A 17 19.15 -15.13 13.39
C HIS A 17 17.73 -14.63 13.72
N PRO A 18 17.09 -15.10 14.80
CA PRO A 18 15.71 -14.76 15.16
C PRO A 18 15.49 -13.26 15.44
N GLY A 19 16.56 -12.49 15.70
CA GLY A 19 16.49 -11.03 15.83
C GLY A 19 16.20 -10.30 14.51
N ARG A 20 16.70 -10.81 13.36
CA ARG A 20 16.55 -10.16 12.05
C ARG A 20 15.13 -10.27 11.50
N SER A 21 14.43 -11.38 11.78
CA SER A 21 13.04 -11.57 11.35
C SER A 21 12.05 -10.71 12.14
N ARG A 22 12.31 -10.49 13.44
CA ARG A 22 11.50 -9.60 14.29
C ARG A 22 11.61 -8.14 13.84
N ALA A 23 12.83 -7.67 13.58
CA ALA A 23 13.07 -6.32 13.05
C ALA A 23 12.43 -6.13 11.66
N ALA A 24 12.59 -7.11 10.76
CA ALA A 24 11.98 -7.06 9.43
C ALA A 24 10.44 -7.03 9.46
N ARG A 25 9.81 -7.77 10.38
CA ARG A 25 8.36 -7.72 10.61
C ARG A 25 7.92 -6.36 11.13
N GLY A 26 8.64 -5.81 12.11
CA GLY A 26 8.38 -4.46 12.63
C GLY A 26 8.47 -3.41 11.52
N ALA A 27 9.48 -3.49 10.67
CA ALA A 27 9.65 -2.58 9.54
C ALA A 27 8.50 -2.67 8.50
N LEU A 28 7.97 -3.87 8.22
CA LEU A 28 6.81 -4.02 7.33
C LEU A 28 5.52 -3.48 7.91
N LEU A 29 5.27 -3.71 9.21
CA LEU A 29 4.09 -3.16 9.87
C LEU A 29 4.18 -1.63 9.97
N PHE A 30 5.39 -1.11 10.20
CA PHE A 30 5.64 0.33 10.15
C PHE A 30 5.45 0.88 8.74
N ALA A 31 5.93 0.18 7.71
CA ALA A 31 5.68 0.57 6.33
C ALA A 31 4.17 0.63 6.05
N ALA A 32 3.42 -0.43 6.34
CA ALA A 32 1.96 -0.47 6.19
C ALA A 32 1.26 0.70 6.91
N PHE A 33 1.67 1.01 8.14
CA PHE A 33 1.18 2.15 8.90
C PHE A 33 1.44 3.49 8.17
N VAL A 34 2.67 3.72 7.68
CA VAL A 34 3.04 4.94 6.96
C VAL A 34 2.29 5.04 5.62
N CYS A 35 2.16 3.92 4.90
CA CYS A 35 1.38 3.84 3.66
C CYS A 35 -0.06 4.26 3.90
N ALA A 36 -0.72 3.70 4.91
CA ALA A 36 -2.11 4.03 5.25
C ALA A 36 -2.28 5.50 5.66
N ALA A 37 -1.35 6.04 6.47
CA ALA A 37 -1.37 7.46 6.83
C ALA A 37 -1.23 8.36 5.59
N CYS A 38 -0.32 8.02 4.68
CA CYS A 38 -0.07 8.75 3.44
C CYS A 38 -1.26 8.67 2.47
N GLY A 39 -1.82 7.47 2.27
CA GLY A 39 -2.99 7.24 1.42
C GLY A 39 -4.21 8.04 1.87
N LEU A 40 -4.47 8.09 3.17
CA LEU A 40 -5.58 8.88 3.71
C LEU A 40 -5.34 10.39 3.57
N VAL A 41 -4.10 10.87 3.78
CA VAL A 41 -3.76 12.28 3.53
C VAL A 41 -4.00 12.66 2.07
N TYR A 42 -3.64 11.80 1.11
CA TYR A 42 -3.91 12.07 -0.30
C TYR A 42 -5.41 12.09 -0.61
N GLU A 43 -6.18 11.18 -0.03
CA GLU A 43 -7.63 11.16 -0.17
C GLU A 43 -8.25 12.47 0.37
N LEU A 44 -7.86 12.90 1.56
CA LEU A 44 -8.33 14.14 2.18
C LEU A 44 -7.89 15.38 1.39
N ALA A 45 -6.67 15.41 0.86
CA ALA A 45 -6.19 16.50 0.02
C ALA A 45 -7.01 16.64 -1.28
N LEU A 46 -7.37 15.51 -1.92
CA LEU A 46 -8.23 15.50 -3.11
C LEU A 46 -9.64 16.01 -2.80
N VAL A 47 -10.22 15.56 -1.69
CA VAL A 47 -11.55 15.99 -1.21
C VAL A 47 -11.57 17.47 -0.84
N ALA A 48 -10.53 17.96 -0.17
CA ALA A 48 -10.39 19.36 0.22
C ALA A 48 -10.33 20.27 -1.02
N GLN A 49 -9.46 19.96 -1.99
CA GLN A 49 -9.37 20.73 -3.24
C GLN A 49 -10.70 20.79 -4.00
N GLY A 50 -11.45 19.70 -3.99
CA GLY A 50 -12.78 19.62 -4.56
C GLY A 50 -13.82 20.50 -3.94
N SER A 51 -13.92 20.39 -2.62
CA SER A 51 -14.86 21.17 -1.83
C SER A 51 -14.64 22.68 -2.01
N TYR A 52 -13.38 23.10 -2.14
CA TYR A 52 -13.03 24.51 -2.40
C TYR A 52 -13.41 25.01 -3.79
N LEU A 53 -13.50 24.13 -4.79
CA LEU A 53 -13.68 24.52 -6.20
C LEU A 53 -15.11 24.34 -6.73
N LEU A 54 -15.86 23.35 -6.22
CA LEU A 54 -17.20 22.99 -6.74
C LEU A 54 -18.35 23.22 -5.76
N GLY A 55 -18.08 23.40 -4.46
CA GLY A 55 -19.08 23.73 -3.45
C GLY A 55 -20.06 22.60 -3.04
N ASP A 56 -20.12 21.48 -3.77
CA ASP A 56 -20.88 20.28 -3.38
C ASP A 56 -19.97 19.15 -2.88
N SER A 57 -19.51 19.30 -1.63
CA SER A 57 -18.52 18.43 -1.00
C SER A 57 -18.96 16.98 -0.87
N VAL A 58 -20.27 16.72 -0.68
CA VAL A 58 -20.77 15.38 -0.35
C VAL A 58 -20.77 14.47 -1.58
N THR A 59 -21.29 14.96 -2.71
CA THR A 59 -21.31 14.20 -3.97
C THR A 59 -19.89 13.88 -4.41
N GLN A 60 -18.99 14.86 -4.34
CA GLN A 60 -17.61 14.68 -4.74
C GLN A 60 -16.87 13.68 -3.85
N THR A 61 -16.98 13.82 -2.52
CA THR A 61 -16.37 12.88 -1.58
C THR A 61 -16.85 11.47 -1.84
N SER A 62 -18.15 11.31 -2.08
CA SER A 62 -18.76 10.01 -2.39
C SER A 62 -18.21 9.40 -3.70
N VAL A 63 -18.05 10.21 -4.74
CA VAL A 63 -17.48 9.76 -6.03
C VAL A 63 -16.01 9.37 -5.87
N VAL A 64 -15.20 10.20 -5.21
CA VAL A 64 -13.77 9.92 -5.00
C VAL A 64 -13.60 8.61 -4.22
N LEU A 65 -14.31 8.47 -3.10
CA LEU A 65 -14.32 7.23 -2.30
C LEU A 65 -14.70 6.02 -3.14
N ALA A 66 -15.84 6.08 -3.86
CA ALA A 66 -16.32 4.95 -4.65
C ALA A 66 -15.33 4.55 -5.76
N VAL A 67 -14.77 5.54 -6.47
CA VAL A 67 -13.77 5.33 -7.53
C VAL A 67 -12.47 4.77 -6.95
N MET A 68 -11.99 5.31 -5.83
CA MET A 68 -10.78 4.81 -5.18
C MET A 68 -10.95 3.38 -4.70
N VAL A 69 -12.06 3.05 -4.01
CA VAL A 69 -12.32 1.68 -3.53
C VAL A 69 -12.41 0.69 -4.69
N PHE A 70 -13.09 1.08 -5.79
CA PHE A 70 -13.12 0.28 -7.00
C PHE A 70 -11.70 0.05 -7.58
N ALA A 71 -10.91 1.12 -7.67
CA ALA A 71 -9.53 1.06 -8.16
C ALA A 71 -8.62 0.23 -7.25
N MET A 72 -8.79 0.32 -5.93
CA MET A 72 -8.08 -0.52 -4.96
C MET A 72 -8.35 -2.00 -5.22
N GLY A 73 -9.60 -2.36 -5.48
CA GLY A 73 -9.96 -3.72 -5.90
C GLY A 73 -9.19 -4.14 -7.16
N LEU A 74 -9.15 -3.28 -8.18
CA LEU A 74 -8.45 -3.55 -9.45
C LEU A 74 -6.93 -3.68 -9.27
N GLY A 75 -6.33 -2.80 -8.47
CA GLY A 75 -4.92 -2.81 -8.10
C GLY A 75 -4.53 -4.08 -7.36
N SER A 76 -5.37 -4.55 -6.43
CA SER A 76 -5.13 -5.80 -5.70
C SER A 76 -5.10 -7.03 -6.62
N LEU A 77 -5.96 -7.03 -7.66
CA LEU A 77 -5.97 -8.09 -8.68
C LEU A 77 -4.73 -8.01 -9.57
N ALA A 78 -4.36 -6.80 -10.01
CA ALA A 78 -3.18 -6.54 -10.83
C ALA A 78 -1.86 -6.84 -10.09
N ALA A 79 -1.86 -6.80 -8.76
CA ALA A 79 -0.67 -7.06 -7.94
C ALA A 79 -0.27 -8.54 -7.89
N LYS A 80 -1.13 -9.48 -8.29
CA LYS A 80 -0.84 -10.94 -8.27
C LYS A 80 0.51 -11.31 -8.93
N PRO A 81 0.81 -10.91 -10.19
CA PRO A 81 2.12 -11.18 -10.80
C PRO A 81 3.31 -10.49 -10.09
N LEU A 82 3.08 -9.35 -9.43
CA LEU A 82 4.10 -8.57 -8.73
C LEU A 82 4.58 -9.27 -7.45
N GLN A 83 3.78 -10.18 -6.89
CA GLN A 83 4.11 -10.93 -5.66
C GLN A 83 5.38 -11.79 -5.80
N ARG A 84 5.79 -12.18 -7.01
CA ARG A 84 7.03 -12.95 -7.21
C ARG A 84 8.25 -12.19 -6.65
N ARG A 85 8.31 -10.88 -6.90
CA ARG A 85 9.34 -9.96 -6.41
C ARG A 85 8.77 -8.97 -5.39
N ALA A 86 7.96 -9.46 -4.45
CA ALA A 86 7.15 -8.62 -3.56
C ALA A 86 7.89 -7.43 -2.93
N ALA A 87 9.13 -7.59 -2.46
CA ALA A 87 9.88 -6.50 -1.82
C ALA A 87 10.23 -5.36 -2.80
N LEU A 88 10.71 -5.73 -3.99
CA LEU A 88 11.08 -4.76 -5.02
C LEU A 88 9.83 -4.11 -5.63
N SER A 89 8.80 -4.92 -5.90
CA SER A 89 7.51 -4.42 -6.37
C SER A 89 6.88 -3.45 -5.38
N PHE A 90 6.92 -3.75 -4.08
CA PHE A 90 6.42 -2.88 -3.02
C PHE A 90 7.18 -1.55 -3.00
N ALA A 91 8.52 -1.57 -3.01
CA ALA A 91 9.31 -0.35 -3.06
C ALA A 91 9.04 0.50 -4.32
N CYS A 92 8.80 -0.13 -5.48
CA CYS A 92 8.40 0.59 -6.68
C CYS A 92 6.99 1.20 -6.56
N VAL A 93 6.03 0.47 -5.97
CA VAL A 93 4.66 0.98 -5.73
C VAL A 93 4.72 2.17 -4.79
N GLU A 94 5.46 2.10 -3.69
CA GLU A 94 5.68 3.23 -2.77
C GLU A 94 6.27 4.46 -3.47
N ALA A 95 7.31 4.26 -4.28
CA ALA A 95 7.92 5.36 -5.02
C ALA A 95 6.92 6.00 -6.00
N LEU A 96 6.12 5.19 -6.70
CA LEU A 96 5.08 5.68 -7.60
C LEU A 96 3.95 6.37 -6.83
N LEU A 97 3.54 5.86 -5.69
CA LEU A 97 2.51 6.45 -4.85
C LEU A 97 2.97 7.80 -4.29
N ALA A 98 4.20 7.88 -3.78
CA ALA A 98 4.78 9.12 -3.29
C ALA A 98 4.87 10.19 -4.41
N LEU A 99 5.27 9.79 -5.62
CA LEU A 99 5.33 10.70 -6.76
C LEU A 99 3.94 11.13 -7.23
N THR A 100 3.01 10.19 -7.42
CA THR A 100 1.65 10.48 -7.91
C THR A 100 0.85 11.28 -6.90
N GLY A 101 0.91 10.93 -5.61
CA GLY A 101 0.30 11.67 -4.52
C GLY A 101 0.92 13.06 -4.34
N GLY A 102 2.24 13.20 -4.32
CA GLY A 102 2.90 14.50 -4.21
C GLY A 102 2.60 15.43 -5.40
N LEU A 103 2.50 14.89 -6.62
CA LEU A 103 2.20 15.68 -7.83
C LEU A 103 0.71 15.94 -8.04
N SER A 104 -0.17 15.19 -7.37
CA SER A 104 -1.62 15.28 -7.57
C SER A 104 -2.17 16.68 -7.29
N VAL A 105 -1.72 17.34 -6.21
CA VAL A 105 -2.16 18.70 -5.85
C VAL A 105 -1.82 19.71 -6.95
N LEU A 106 -0.58 19.66 -7.47
CA LEU A 106 -0.15 20.53 -8.57
C LEU A 106 -0.92 20.23 -9.87
N GLY A 107 -1.16 18.94 -10.14
CA GLY A 107 -1.88 18.47 -11.31
C GLY A 107 -3.35 18.91 -11.33
N LEU A 108 -4.09 18.73 -10.22
CA LEU A 108 -5.47 19.21 -10.12
C LEU A 108 -5.55 20.74 -10.23
N HIS A 109 -4.63 21.46 -9.57
CA HIS A 109 -4.61 22.91 -9.64
C HIS A 109 -4.37 23.42 -11.08
N ALA A 110 -3.41 22.82 -11.80
CA ALA A 110 -3.15 23.16 -13.20
C ALA A 110 -4.33 22.79 -14.12
N ALA A 111 -4.96 21.62 -13.91
CA ALA A 111 -6.10 21.17 -14.69
C ALA A 111 -7.33 22.08 -14.51
N PHE A 112 -7.55 22.57 -13.28
CA PHE A 112 -8.58 23.56 -12.98
C PHE A 112 -8.26 24.91 -13.62
N ALA A 113 -7.04 25.42 -13.39
CA ALA A 113 -6.67 26.78 -13.78
C ALA A 113 -6.60 26.98 -15.30
N TRP A 114 -6.22 25.95 -16.07
CA TRP A 114 -5.89 26.12 -17.49
C TRP A 114 -6.85 25.38 -18.45
N TRP A 115 -7.52 24.31 -18.01
CA TRP A 115 -8.22 23.40 -18.94
C TRP A 115 -9.69 23.14 -18.61
N ASP A 116 -10.22 23.70 -17.50
CA ASP A 116 -11.59 23.46 -17.01
C ASP A 116 -11.94 21.96 -16.88
N LEU A 117 -10.91 21.11 -16.75
CA LEU A 117 -11.00 19.65 -16.87
C LEU A 117 -10.89 18.95 -15.51
N TYR A 118 -11.45 19.58 -14.48
CA TYR A 118 -11.29 19.18 -13.08
C TYR A 118 -11.80 17.75 -12.80
N TRP A 119 -13.04 17.44 -13.21
CA TRP A 119 -13.67 16.14 -12.94
C TRP A 119 -12.92 14.96 -13.58
N PRO A 120 -12.55 15.00 -14.86
CA PRO A 120 -11.73 13.95 -15.46
C PRO A 120 -10.36 13.79 -14.79
N ALA A 121 -9.69 14.89 -14.44
CA ALA A 121 -8.39 14.84 -13.76
C ALA A 121 -8.50 14.22 -12.35
N LEU A 122 -9.53 14.61 -11.59
CA LEU A 122 -9.84 14.05 -10.27
C LEU A 122 -10.06 12.53 -10.36
N ILE A 123 -10.90 12.08 -11.29
CA ILE A 123 -11.20 10.65 -11.47
C ILE A 123 -9.93 9.89 -11.88
N ALA A 124 -9.14 10.43 -12.80
CA ALA A 124 -7.90 9.78 -13.25
C ALA A 124 -6.89 9.61 -12.11
N ILE A 125 -6.73 10.64 -11.27
CA ILE A 125 -5.83 10.60 -10.12
C ILE A 125 -6.37 9.66 -9.04
N ALA A 126 -7.67 9.69 -8.74
CA ALA A 126 -8.30 8.77 -7.81
C ALA A 126 -8.13 7.30 -8.26
N LEU A 127 -8.30 7.02 -9.55
CA LEU A 127 -8.04 5.70 -10.12
C LEU A 127 -6.57 5.29 -9.97
N ALA A 128 -5.62 6.19 -10.28
CA ALA A 128 -4.20 5.89 -10.20
C ALA A 128 -3.74 5.62 -8.76
N VAL A 129 -4.08 6.53 -7.83
CA VAL A 129 -3.74 6.42 -6.41
C VAL A 129 -4.43 5.20 -5.80
N GLY A 130 -5.72 5.01 -6.05
CA GLY A 130 -6.47 3.86 -5.54
C GLY A 130 -5.91 2.53 -6.02
N ALA A 131 -5.52 2.42 -7.30
CA ALA A 131 -4.91 1.21 -7.82
C ALA A 131 -3.53 0.91 -7.20
N LEU A 132 -2.72 1.94 -6.94
CA LEU A 132 -1.43 1.79 -6.27
C LEU A 132 -1.60 1.32 -4.83
N ILE A 133 -2.47 1.97 -4.04
CA ILE A 133 -2.79 1.56 -2.66
C ILE A 133 -3.32 0.12 -2.63
N GLY A 134 -4.25 -0.23 -3.53
CA GLY A 134 -4.81 -1.58 -3.60
C GLY A 134 -3.77 -2.66 -3.89
N ALA A 135 -2.68 -2.32 -4.58
CA ALA A 135 -1.59 -3.24 -4.87
C ALA A 135 -0.70 -3.53 -3.64
N GLU A 136 -0.71 -2.68 -2.61
CA GLU A 136 0.16 -2.81 -1.44
C GLU A 136 -0.26 -3.97 -0.53
N ILE A 137 -1.55 -4.12 -0.23
CA ILE A 137 -2.04 -5.14 0.70
C ILE A 137 -1.59 -6.56 0.31
N PRO A 138 -1.74 -7.02 -0.97
CA PRO A 138 -1.24 -8.33 -1.39
C PRO A 138 0.29 -8.47 -1.31
N LEU A 139 1.03 -7.39 -1.59
CA LEU A 139 2.50 -7.39 -1.54
C LEU A 139 3.01 -7.48 -0.10
N LEU A 140 2.46 -6.67 0.80
CA LEU A 140 2.75 -6.68 2.23
C LEU A 140 2.40 -8.02 2.86
N MET A 141 1.24 -8.57 2.53
CA MET A 141 0.83 -9.90 2.98
C MET A 141 1.83 -10.98 2.55
N THR A 142 2.26 -10.94 1.28
CA THR A 142 3.27 -11.87 0.76
C THR A 142 4.59 -11.72 1.50
N LEU A 143 5.02 -10.50 1.80
CA LEU A 143 6.27 -10.23 2.54
C LEU A 143 6.20 -10.69 3.98
N LEU A 144 5.09 -10.41 4.66
CA LEU A 144 4.85 -10.82 6.04
C LEU A 144 4.87 -12.35 6.17
N GLN A 145 4.18 -13.05 5.26
CA GLN A 145 4.18 -14.52 5.22
C GLN A 145 5.56 -15.12 4.90
N ARG A 146 6.40 -14.45 4.09
CA ARG A 146 7.78 -14.88 3.81
C ARG A 146 8.69 -14.77 5.04
N ILE A 147 8.46 -13.78 5.90
CA ILE A 147 9.26 -13.58 7.13
C ILE A 147 8.81 -14.52 8.24
N ARG A 148 7.50 -14.74 8.37
CA ARG A 148 6.93 -15.63 9.37
C ARG A 148 5.74 -16.38 8.78
N ARG A 149 5.88 -17.70 8.68
CA ARG A 149 4.72 -18.58 8.42
C ARG A 149 3.78 -18.51 9.61
N GLN A 150 2.67 -17.81 9.42
CA GLN A 150 1.56 -17.72 10.36
C GLN A 150 0.26 -17.90 9.59
N ASP A 151 -0.83 -18.23 10.29
CA ASP A 151 -2.13 -18.40 9.67
C ASP A 151 -2.52 -17.13 8.92
N ALA A 152 -3.05 -17.28 7.70
CA ALA A 152 -3.36 -16.13 6.85
C ALA A 152 -4.27 -15.12 7.56
N GLY A 153 -5.25 -15.59 8.34
CA GLY A 153 -6.11 -14.71 9.15
C GLY A 153 -5.34 -13.84 10.14
N SER A 154 -4.33 -14.38 10.83
CA SER A 154 -3.51 -13.62 11.78
C SER A 154 -2.63 -12.57 11.10
N ALA A 155 -2.06 -12.90 9.93
CA ALA A 155 -1.28 -11.97 9.14
C ALA A 155 -2.13 -10.81 8.61
N THR A 156 -3.34 -11.12 8.13
CA THR A 156 -4.29 -10.12 7.67
C THR A 156 -4.78 -9.23 8.81
N ALA A 157 -5.03 -9.80 10.00
CA ALA A 157 -5.43 -9.04 11.18
C ALA A 157 -4.34 -8.06 11.65
N ASP A 158 -3.08 -8.51 11.72
CA ASP A 158 -1.94 -7.64 12.05
C ASP A 158 -1.82 -6.48 11.04
N LEU A 159 -2.01 -6.77 9.74
CA LEU A 159 -1.90 -5.79 8.68
C LEU A 159 -3.04 -4.77 8.73
N PHE A 160 -4.29 -5.21 8.91
CA PHE A 160 -5.43 -4.30 9.07
C PHE A 160 -5.33 -3.46 10.34
N ALA A 161 -4.81 -4.01 11.44
CA ALA A 161 -4.60 -3.23 12.65
C ALA A 161 -3.59 -2.09 12.40
N ALA A 162 -2.48 -2.38 11.71
CA ALA A 162 -1.50 -1.36 11.35
C ALA A 162 -2.09 -0.32 10.38
N ASP A 163 -2.85 -0.79 9.39
CA ASP A 163 -3.52 0.05 8.38
C ASP A 163 -4.54 1.01 9.03
N TYR A 164 -5.45 0.50 9.87
CA TYR A 164 -6.45 1.34 10.54
C TYR A 164 -5.84 2.35 11.50
N VAL A 165 -4.79 1.99 12.24
CA VAL A 165 -4.10 2.92 13.12
C VAL A 165 -3.37 3.99 12.29
N GLY A 166 -2.78 3.60 11.16
CA GLY A 166 -2.16 4.51 10.19
C GLY A 166 -3.14 5.51 9.63
N ALA A 167 -4.27 5.01 9.11
CA ALA A 167 -5.36 5.84 8.61
C ALA A 167 -5.85 6.82 9.68
N LEU A 168 -6.14 6.36 10.91
CA LEU A 168 -6.57 7.25 11.99
C LEU A 168 -5.58 8.42 12.23
N ILE A 169 -4.30 8.10 12.37
CA ILE A 169 -3.29 9.13 12.64
C ILE A 169 -3.11 10.07 11.44
N GLY A 170 -3.07 9.53 10.21
CA GLY A 170 -2.99 10.32 8.99
C GLY A 170 -4.15 11.30 8.85
N GLY A 171 -5.37 10.84 9.17
CA GLY A 171 -6.58 11.66 9.08
C GLY A 171 -6.62 12.77 10.12
N LEU A 172 -6.19 12.47 11.36
CA LEU A 172 -6.09 13.48 12.42
C LEU A 172 -4.96 14.49 12.18
N ALA A 173 -3.92 14.11 11.43
CA ALA A 173 -2.80 15.00 11.11
C ALA A 173 -3.14 16.03 10.02
N PHE A 174 -4.23 15.84 9.28
CA PHE A 174 -4.68 16.72 8.20
C PHE A 174 -6.06 17.29 8.52
N PRO A 175 -6.13 18.41 9.28
CA PRO A 175 -7.39 19.00 9.75
C PRO A 175 -8.21 19.70 8.66
#